data_AF-A0A5R9QRJ2-F1
#
_entry.id   AF-A0A5R9QRJ2-F1
#
_cell.length_a   1.000
_cell.length_b   1.000
_cell.length_c   1.000
_cell.angle_alpha   90.00
_cell.angle_beta   90.00
_cell.angle_gamma   90.00
#
_symmetry.space_group_name_H-M   'P 1'
#
loop_
_entity.id
_entity.type
_entity.pdbx_description
1 polymer ?
#
loop_
_entity_poly.entity_id
_entity_poly.type
_entity_poly.pdbx_seq_one_letter_code
_entity_poly.pdbx_strand_id
1 'polypeptide(L)'
;MRSVNLLIMFAVSVISALSGAFNLLNGVKHYPNSLPLTVLLVGLSLISFAYALLLLKPAEKGNTGQWLVLLCYAISAVSGTVACGILGTLPFIMQSMALSLVPALNSLRLPFLVCALPAVAPYALAVVYLRRQRAALRLTPGQ
;
A
#
# COMPACT_ATOMS: atom_id res chain seq x y z
N MET A 1 4.84 -23.30 -12.34
CA MET A 1 4.95 -22.46 -11.12
C MET A 1 4.55 -21.00 -11.37
N ARG A 2 5.10 -20.30 -12.39
CA ARG A 2 4.74 -18.89 -12.70
C ARG A 2 3.23 -18.64 -12.89
N SER A 3 2.52 -19.53 -13.57
CA SER A 3 1.08 -19.42 -13.85
C SER A 3 0.22 -19.50 -12.59
N VAL A 4 0.65 -20.31 -11.60
CA VAL A 4 -0.05 -20.46 -10.32
C VAL A 4 0.11 -19.20 -9.48
N ASN A 5 1.31 -18.61 -9.42
CA ASN A 5 1.53 -17.33 -8.74
C ASN A 5 0.73 -16.18 -9.37
N LEU A 6 0.65 -16.15 -10.71
CA LEU A 6 -0.21 -15.20 -11.42
C LEU A 6 -1.67 -15.35 -11.00
N LEU A 7 -2.18 -16.58 -10.98
CA LEU A 7 -3.57 -16.88 -10.62
C LEU A 7 -3.87 -16.49 -9.16
N ILE A 8 -2.96 -16.79 -8.23
CA ILE A 8 -3.09 -16.41 -6.82
C ILE A 8 -3.12 -14.88 -6.66
N MET A 9 -2.19 -14.17 -7.30
CA MET A 9 -2.11 -12.70 -7.19
C MET A 9 -3.33 -12.03 -7.81
N PHE A 10 -3.84 -12.57 -8.92
CA PHE A 10 -5.07 -12.07 -9.54
C PHE A 10 -6.29 -12.35 -8.64
N ALA A 11 -6.38 -13.53 -8.05
CA ALA A 11 -7.45 -13.87 -7.10
C ALA A 11 -7.43 -12.96 -5.87
N VAL A 12 -6.26 -12.73 -5.26
CA VAL A 12 -6.09 -11.81 -4.13
C VAL A 12 -6.48 -10.38 -4.53
N SER A 13 -6.10 -9.92 -5.72
CA SER A 13 -6.49 -8.61 -6.24
C SER A 13 -8.01 -8.46 -6.34
N VAL A 14 -8.69 -9.45 -6.95
CA VAL A 14 -10.14 -9.42 -7.16
C VAL A 14 -10.89 -9.52 -5.84
N ILE A 15 -10.50 -10.46 -4.96
CA ILE A 15 -11.13 -10.62 -3.65
C ILE A 15 -10.97 -9.34 -2.83
N SER A 16 -9.77 -8.75 -2.79
CA SER A 16 -9.52 -7.52 -2.02
C SER A 16 -10.31 -6.33 -2.57
N ALA A 17 -10.42 -6.19 -3.89
CA ALA A 17 -11.23 -5.15 -4.52
C ALA A 17 -12.72 -5.33 -4.22
N LEU A 18 -13.24 -6.55 -4.30
CA LEU A 18 -14.63 -6.86 -3.98
C LEU A 18 -14.94 -6.63 -2.50
N SER A 19 -14.07 -7.08 -1.60
CA SER A 19 -14.19 -6.82 -0.16
C SER A 19 -14.13 -5.32 0.15
N GLY A 20 -13.26 -4.57 -0.53
CA GLY A 20 -13.18 -3.12 -0.40
C GLY A 20 -14.47 -2.42 -0.85
N ALA A 21 -15.00 -2.81 -2.01
CA ALA A 21 -16.27 -2.27 -2.53
C ALA A 21 -17.45 -2.62 -1.61
N PHE A 22 -17.53 -3.87 -1.14
CA PHE A 22 -18.58 -4.30 -0.22
C PHE A 22 -18.50 -3.58 1.13
N ASN A 23 -17.29 -3.35 1.64
CA ASN A 23 -17.07 -2.59 2.86
C ASN A 23 -17.39 -1.09 2.68
N LEU A 24 -17.16 -0.51 1.49
CA LEU A 24 -17.59 0.85 1.18
C LEU A 24 -19.13 0.96 1.16
N LEU A 25 -19.79 -0.01 0.53
CA LEU A 25 -21.26 -0.04 0.39
C LEU A 25 -21.97 -0.25 1.74
N ASN A 26 -21.44 -1.13 2.60
CA ASN A 26 -22.02 -1.41 3.92
C ASN A 26 -21.50 -0.50 5.05
N GLY A 27 -20.34 0.13 4.83
CA GLY A 27 -19.59 0.90 5.82
C GLY A 27 -20.23 2.22 6.25
N VAL A 28 -21.35 2.62 5.64
CA VAL A 28 -22.11 3.83 5.98
C VAL A 28 -22.62 3.80 7.44
N LYS A 29 -22.75 2.62 8.06
CA LYS A 29 -23.19 2.47 9.46
C LYS A 29 -22.04 2.37 10.49
N HIS A 30 -20.81 2.06 10.07
CA HIS A 30 -19.62 1.89 10.93
C HIS A 30 -18.44 2.72 10.40
N TYR A 31 -18.72 3.99 10.13
CA TYR A 31 -17.86 4.99 9.51
C TYR A 31 -16.39 5.10 10.01
N PRO A 32 -16.08 4.96 11.32
CA PRO A 32 -14.69 5.10 11.78
C PRO A 32 -13.75 4.01 11.29
N ASN A 33 -14.24 2.78 11.08
CA ASN A 33 -13.40 1.64 10.69
C ASN A 33 -13.52 1.27 9.21
N SER A 34 -14.64 1.63 8.56
CA SER A 34 -14.87 1.26 7.17
C SER A 34 -13.91 1.97 6.21
N LEU A 35 -13.71 3.27 6.37
CA LEU A 35 -12.85 4.08 5.50
C LEU A 35 -11.38 3.62 5.50
N PRO A 36 -10.67 3.49 6.63
CA PRO A 36 -9.28 3.01 6.62
C PRO A 36 -9.15 1.57 6.12
N LEU A 37 -10.13 0.71 6.40
CA LEU A 37 -10.16 -0.67 5.89
C LEU A 37 -10.33 -0.70 4.35
N THR A 38 -11.16 0.18 3.78
CA THR A 38 -11.27 0.29 2.32
C THR A 38 -9.97 0.74 1.67
N VAL A 39 -9.27 1.73 2.25
CA VAL A 39 -7.98 2.20 1.74
C VAL A 39 -6.94 1.07 1.76
N LEU A 40 -6.93 0.26 2.82
CA LEU A 40 -6.04 -0.90 2.89
C LEU A 40 -6.36 -1.95 1.82
N LEU A 41 -7.63 -2.32 1.65
CA LEU A 41 -8.07 -3.33 0.69
C LEU A 41 -7.82 -2.89 -0.77
N VAL A 42 -8.02 -1.61 -1.07
CA VAL A 42 -7.68 -1.02 -2.37
C VAL A 42 -6.16 -0.99 -2.58
N GLY A 43 -5.39 -0.66 -1.54
CA GLY A 43 -3.93 -0.71 -1.62
C GLY A 43 -3.43 -2.13 -1.91
N LEU A 44 -3.99 -3.13 -1.24
CA LEU A 44 -3.63 -4.53 -1.43
C LEU A 44 -3.97 -5.01 -2.86
N SER A 45 -5.14 -4.65 -3.38
CA SER A 45 -5.53 -5.03 -4.74
C SER A 45 -4.60 -4.43 -5.79
N LEU A 46 -4.21 -3.16 -5.64
CA LEU A 46 -3.26 -2.50 -6.54
C LEU A 46 -1.87 -3.15 -6.49
N ILE A 47 -1.38 -3.52 -5.31
CA ILE A 47 -0.07 -4.20 -5.17
C ILE A 47 -0.12 -5.58 -5.84
N SER A 48 -1.15 -6.38 -5.57
CA SER A 48 -1.30 -7.71 -6.16
C SER A 48 -1.45 -7.65 -7.68
N PHE A 49 -2.18 -6.65 -8.19
CA PHE A 49 -2.32 -6.42 -9.63
C PHE A 49 -0.99 -5.99 -10.27
N ALA A 50 -0.27 -5.06 -9.65
CA ALA A 50 1.04 -4.64 -10.12
C ALA A 50 2.05 -5.81 -10.10
N TYR A 51 2.01 -6.65 -9.07
CA TYR A 51 2.86 -7.85 -9.02
C TYR A 51 2.50 -8.87 -10.11
N ALA A 52 1.22 -9.05 -10.40
CA ALA A 52 0.77 -9.87 -11.53
C ALA A 52 1.26 -9.30 -12.89
N LEU A 53 1.26 -7.97 -13.05
CA LEU A 53 1.81 -7.32 -14.24
C LEU A 53 3.34 -7.51 -14.36
N LEU A 54 4.09 -7.44 -13.26
CA LEU A 54 5.54 -7.75 -13.25
C LEU A 54 5.82 -9.20 -13.64
N LEU A 55 4.96 -10.12 -13.23
CA LEU A 55 5.05 -11.54 -13.62
C LEU A 55 4.69 -11.77 -15.09
N LEU A 56 4.17 -10.78 -15.82
CA LEU A 56 4.03 -10.86 -17.28
C LEU A 56 5.31 -10.33 -17.93
N LYS A 57 5.98 -11.18 -18.73
CA LYS A 57 7.25 -10.92 -19.44
C LYS A 57 7.43 -9.52 -20.09
N PRO A 58 6.40 -8.82 -20.61
CA PRO A 58 6.60 -7.48 -21.16
C PRO A 58 7.01 -6.41 -20.13
N ALA A 59 6.74 -6.59 -18.83
CA ALA A 59 7.06 -5.59 -17.80
C ALA A 59 8.47 -5.77 -17.18
N GLU A 60 9.11 -6.92 -17.40
CA GLU A 60 10.41 -7.29 -16.80
C GLU A 60 11.60 -6.58 -17.46
N LYS A 61 11.46 -6.12 -18.71
CA LYS A 61 12.54 -5.46 -19.46
C LYS A 61 12.38 -3.94 -19.42
N GLY A 62 13.17 -3.28 -18.58
CA GLY A 62 13.41 -1.82 -18.65
C GLY A 62 12.87 -1.01 -17.46
N ASN A 63 12.78 0.31 -17.65
CA ASN A 63 12.37 1.26 -16.61
C ASN A 63 10.94 1.02 -16.09
N THR A 64 10.06 0.43 -16.89
CA THR A 64 8.65 0.18 -16.54
C THR A 64 8.50 -0.74 -15.33
N GLY A 65 9.29 -1.82 -15.25
CA GLY A 65 9.28 -2.70 -14.09
C GLY A 65 9.79 -2.02 -12.82
N GLN A 66 10.81 -1.17 -12.94
CA GLN A 66 11.33 -0.39 -11.81
C GLN A 66 10.29 0.60 -11.26
N TRP A 67 9.54 1.28 -12.14
CA TRP A 67 8.45 2.17 -11.76
C TRP A 67 7.31 1.42 -11.09
N LEU A 68 6.97 0.22 -11.59
CA LEU A 68 5.94 -0.61 -10.98
C LEU A 68 6.32 -1.06 -9.56
N VAL A 69 7.58 -1.47 -9.36
CA VAL A 69 8.10 -1.82 -8.03
C VAL A 69 8.05 -0.61 -7.10
N LEU A 70 8.46 0.56 -7.58
CA LEU A 70 8.42 1.80 -6.80
C LEU A 70 6.98 2.17 -6.40
N LEU A 71 6.03 2.00 -7.33
CA LEU A 71 4.60 2.20 -7.09
C LEU A 71 4.08 1.23 -6.03
N CYS A 72 4.46 -0.06 -6.08
CA CYS A 72 4.09 -1.03 -5.05
C CYS A 72 4.58 -0.61 -3.66
N TYR A 73 5.84 -0.17 -3.54
CA TYR A 73 6.36 0.31 -2.25
C TYR A 73 5.64 1.56 -1.76
N ALA A 74 5.29 2.50 -2.64
CA ALA A 74 4.53 3.69 -2.27
C ALA A 74 3.12 3.31 -1.76
N ILE A 75 2.42 2.44 -2.46
CA ILE A 75 1.08 1.98 -2.09
C ILE A 75 1.12 1.18 -0.79
N SER A 76 2.13 0.32 -0.60
CA SER A 76 2.36 -0.40 0.67
C SER A 76 2.64 0.54 1.83
N ALA A 77 3.43 1.60 1.61
CA ALA A 77 3.69 2.58 2.66
C ALA A 77 2.38 3.27 3.07
N VAL A 78 1.62 3.79 2.10
CA VAL A 78 0.33 4.46 2.37
C VAL A 78 -0.65 3.52 3.06
N SER A 79 -0.86 2.30 2.58
CA SER A 79 -1.79 1.36 3.20
C SER A 79 -1.34 0.97 4.62
N GLY A 80 -0.04 0.74 4.84
CA GLY A 80 0.53 0.46 6.15
C GLY A 80 0.36 1.61 7.14
N THR A 81 0.56 2.86 6.71
CA THR A 81 0.33 4.04 7.56
C THR A 81 -1.12 4.17 8.00
N VAL A 82 -2.05 3.90 7.10
CA VAL A 82 -3.49 3.98 7.36
C VAL A 82 -3.94 2.84 8.28
N ALA A 83 -3.41 1.63 8.10
CA ALA A 83 -3.69 0.49 8.96
C ALA A 83 -3.22 0.72 10.40
N CYS A 84 -1.95 1.08 10.55
CA CYS A 84 -1.30 1.27 11.85
C CYS A 84 -1.86 2.50 12.57
N GLY A 85 -1.98 3.62 11.86
CA GLY A 85 -2.45 4.87 12.44
C GLY A 85 -3.94 4.84 12.72
N ILE A 86 -4.76 4.66 11.69
CA ILE A 86 -6.21 4.88 11.79
C ILE A 86 -6.91 3.64 12.37
N LEU A 87 -6.67 2.46 11.79
CA LEU A 87 -7.35 1.23 12.21
C LEU A 87 -6.96 0.79 13.63
N GLY A 88 -5.71 1.03 14.03
CA GLY A 88 -5.20 0.69 15.36
C GLY A 88 -5.60 1.69 16.46
N THR A 89 -5.60 2.99 16.19
CA THR A 89 -5.72 4.01 17.26
C THR A 89 -7.05 4.76 17.29
N LEU A 90 -7.74 4.89 16.16
CA LEU A 90 -9.02 5.60 16.07
C LEU A 90 -10.12 4.99 16.98
N PRO A 91 -10.36 3.66 17.01
CA PRO A 91 -11.36 3.09 17.92
C PRO A 91 -11.01 3.32 19.40
N PHE A 92 -9.72 3.29 19.75
CA PHE A 92 -9.27 3.57 21.11
C PHE A 92 -9.51 5.04 21.50
N ILE A 93 -9.22 6.00 20.62
CA ILE A 93 -9.44 7.43 20.85
C ILE A 93 -10.95 7.74 20.97
N MET A 94 -11.77 7.18 20.09
CA MET A 94 -13.22 7.39 20.13
C MET A 94 -13.85 6.81 21.42
N GLN A 95 -13.39 5.65 21.88
CA GLN A 95 -13.86 5.04 23.12
C GLN A 95 -13.37 5.79 24.38
N SER A 96 -12.10 6.19 24.42
CA SER A 96 -11.49 6.82 25.60
C SER A 96 -11.86 8.29 25.79
N MET A 97 -12.05 9.04 24.71
CA MET A 97 -12.32 10.49 24.77
C MET A 97 -13.77 10.85 24.42
N ALA A 98 -14.64 9.87 24.15
CA ALA A 98 -16.03 10.07 23.72
C ALA A 98 -16.17 11.11 22.59
N LEU A 99 -15.19 11.14 21.68
CA LEU A 99 -15.13 12.10 20.57
C LEU A 99 -15.89 11.58 19.35
N SER A 100 -16.49 12.50 18.60
CA SER A 100 -16.97 12.24 17.25
C SER A 100 -15.81 12.08 16.26
N LEU A 101 -16.07 11.58 15.05
CA LEU A 101 -15.05 11.17 14.08
C LEU A 101 -14.08 12.31 13.68
N VAL A 102 -14.61 13.51 13.42
CA VAL A 102 -13.82 14.67 12.99
C VAL A 102 -12.77 15.09 14.03
N PRO A 103 -13.12 15.29 15.31
CA PRO A 103 -12.12 15.58 16.34
C PRO A 103 -11.21 14.37 16.66
N ALA A 104 -11.68 13.13 16.49
CA ALA A 104 -10.82 11.95 16.60
C ALA A 104 -9.72 11.93 15.51
N LEU A 105 -10.06 12.28 14.27
CA LEU A 105 -9.11 12.43 13.16
C LEU A 105 -8.04 13.49 13.43
N ASN A 106 -8.40 14.62 14.06
CA ASN A 106 -7.42 15.63 14.45
C ASN A 106 -6.39 15.10 15.47
N SER A 107 -6.80 14.15 16.31
CA SER A 107 -5.92 13.51 17.29
C SER A 107 -5.01 12.44 16.68
N LEU A 108 -5.28 11.99 15.45
CA LEU A 108 -4.49 10.98 14.75
C LEU A 108 -3.19 11.50 14.16
N ARG A 109 -2.93 12.81 14.17
CA ARG A 109 -1.75 13.40 13.52
C ARG A 109 -0.44 12.79 14.00
N LEU A 110 -0.31 12.57 15.31
CA LEU A 110 0.90 12.04 15.95
C LEU A 110 1.07 10.52 15.71
N PRO A 111 0.07 9.66 15.97
CA PRO A 111 0.19 8.23 15.65
C PRO A 111 0.35 7.98 14.14
N PHE A 112 -0.29 8.79 13.28
CA PHE A 112 -0.09 8.71 11.84
C PHE A 112 1.37 9.00 11.45
N LEU A 113 2.00 10.02 12.05
CA LEU A 113 3.41 10.36 11.80
C LEU A 113 4.36 9.25 12.28
N VAL A 114 4.09 8.69 13.46
CA VAL A 114 4.87 7.58 14.04
C VAL A 114 4.78 6.33 13.18
N CYS A 115 3.59 5.99 12.66
CA CYS A 115 3.41 4.86 11.75
C CYS A 115 3.95 5.15 10.34
N ALA A 116 4.02 6.41 9.91
CA ALA A 116 4.54 6.80 8.60
C ALA A 116 6.07 6.65 8.48
N LEU A 117 6.80 7.00 9.53
CA LEU A 117 8.26 6.88 9.56
C LEU A 117 8.79 5.48 9.16
N PRO A 118 8.36 4.38 9.82
CA PRO A 118 8.83 3.04 9.47
C PRO A 118 8.28 2.58 8.11
N ALA A 119 7.08 3.02 7.71
CA ALA A 119 6.48 2.65 6.43
C ALA A 119 7.22 3.25 5.23
N VAL A 120 7.86 4.42 5.39
CA VAL A 120 8.62 5.10 4.32
C VAL A 120 10.04 4.54 4.16
N ALA A 121 10.62 3.94 5.21
CA ALA A 121 11.95 3.34 5.16
C ALA A 121 12.17 2.34 3.99
N PRO A 122 11.29 1.35 3.74
CA PRO A 122 11.45 0.43 2.61
C PRO A 122 11.34 1.13 1.25
N TYR A 123 10.48 2.15 1.13
CA TYR A 123 10.38 2.96 -0.09
C TYR A 123 11.67 3.75 -0.34
N ALA A 124 12.22 4.41 0.68
CA ALA A 124 13.47 5.14 0.58
C ALA A 124 14.64 4.22 0.20
N LEU A 125 14.72 3.03 0.79
CA LEU A 125 15.71 2.01 0.44
C LEU A 125 15.58 1.56 -1.01
N ALA A 126 14.37 1.32 -1.50
CA ALA A 126 14.12 0.96 -2.90
C ALA A 126 14.57 2.06 -3.86
N VAL A 127 14.32 3.33 -3.53
CA VAL A 127 14.79 4.49 -4.33
C VAL A 127 16.31 4.55 -4.38
N VAL A 128 16.98 4.40 -3.23
CA VAL A 128 18.46 4.40 -3.15
C VAL A 128 19.04 3.24 -3.96
N TYR A 129 18.46 2.05 -3.85
CA TYR A 129 18.87 0.87 -4.60
C TYR A 129 18.76 1.09 -6.12
N LEU A 130 17.62 1.58 -6.60
CA LEU A 130 17.42 1.85 -8.02
C LEU A 130 18.36 2.95 -8.56
N ARG A 131 18.62 3.99 -7.76
CA ARG A 131 19.59 5.04 -8.11
C ARG A 131 21.01 4.48 -8.23
N ARG A 132 21.42 3.62 -7.29
CA ARG A 132 22.74 2.95 -7.33
C ARG A 132 22.84 1.98 -8.51
N GLN A 133 21.78 1.23 -8.82
CA GLN A 133 21.76 0.33 -9.97
C GLN A 133 21.90 1.10 -11.29
N ARG A 134 21.22 2.23 -11.45
CA ARG A 134 21.38 3.11 -12.62
C ARG A 134 22.78 3.74 -12.69
N ALA A 135 23.37 4.12 -11.55
CA ALA A 135 24.74 4.62 -11.51
C ALA A 135 25.76 3.53 -11.90
N ALA A 136 25.59 2.30 -11.41
CA ALA A 136 26.43 1.17 -11.77
C ALA A 136 26.33 0.80 -13.26
N LEU A 137 25.12 0.79 -13.83
CA LEU A 137 24.89 0.53 -15.26
C LEU A 137 25.47 1.63 -16.16
N ARG A 138 25.55 2.88 -15.69
CA ARG A 138 26.22 3.99 -16.41
C ARG A 138 27.75 3.91 -16.38
N LEU A 139 28.32 3.21 -15.40
CA LEU A 139 29.78 3.02 -15.27
C LEU A 139 30.31 1.89 -16.17
N THR A 140 29.43 1.11 -16.78
CA THR A 140 29.73 0.21 -17.90
C THR A 140 29.23 0.79 -19.24
N PRO A 141 29.85 1.85 -19.80
CA PRO A 141 29.68 2.16 -21.20
C PRO A 141 30.64 1.28 -22.01
N GLY A 142 30.12 0.24 -22.64
CA GLY A 142 30.88 -0.58 -23.59
C GLY A 142 31.25 -1.97 -23.10
N GLN A 143 30.30 -2.90 -23.23
CA GLN A 143 30.55 -4.23 -23.81
C GLN A 143 29.43 -4.51 -24.81
#